data_AF-A0A517Z1U6-F1
#
_entry.id   AF-A0A517Z1U6-F1
#
_cell.length_a   1.000
_cell.length_b   1.000
_cell.length_c   1.000
_cell.angle_alpha   90.00
_cell.angle_beta   90.00
_cell.angle_gamma   90.00
#
_symmetry.space_group_name_H-M   'P 1'
#
loop_
_entity.id
_entity.type
_entity.pdbx_description
1 polymer ?
#
loop_
_entity_poly.entity_id
_entity_poly.type
_entity_poly.pdbx_seq_one_letter_code
_entity_poly.pdbx_strand_id
1 'polypeptide(L)'
;MFSSGAQNAELQPLSDRLTDNIARVHNLVSIYQKLAGSGAGRRSVGVTDVLRSAVVLLHASLEDFLRSLARVYLPNAAPHVIDSIPLKRSRGSGRGEKFLLGHLDEHRGKSVDEVIAESVDAYLERSNYNNSTEIARLLRNLGVDPKPLEHSFRHLDKNDAEAAPDCSSCGLHISNGPWPP
;
A
#
# COMPACT_ATOMS: atom_id res chain seq x y z
N MET A 1 27.95 2.52 7.60
CA MET A 1 27.48 2.90 8.95
C MET A 1 26.45 4.00 8.77
N PHE A 2 25.16 3.67 8.88
CA PHE A 2 24.07 4.63 8.64
C PHE A 2 23.95 5.59 9.83
N SER A 3 23.90 6.89 9.54
CA SER A 3 23.74 7.95 10.54
C SER A 3 22.30 7.90 11.09
N SER A 4 22.10 7.09 12.14
CA SER A 4 20.77 6.68 12.63
C SER A 4 19.97 7.82 13.28
N GLY A 5 20.63 8.91 13.71
CA GLY A 5 19.97 10.02 14.42
C GLY A 5 19.19 10.97 13.51
N ALA A 6 19.73 11.32 12.34
CA ALA A 6 19.10 12.25 11.41
C ALA A 6 17.92 11.60 10.68
N GLN A 7 18.05 10.32 10.29
CA GLN A 7 16.98 9.57 9.63
C GLN A 7 15.78 9.38 10.57
N ASN A 8 16.01 9.13 11.86
CA ASN A 8 14.92 9.00 12.83
C ASN A 8 14.09 10.28 12.95
N ALA A 9 14.69 11.47 12.90
CA ALA A 9 13.95 12.73 12.98
C ALA A 9 13.05 12.98 11.75
N GLU A 10 13.47 12.52 10.57
CA GLU A 10 12.72 12.65 9.32
C GLU A 10 11.56 11.64 9.23
N LEU A 11 11.69 10.49 9.90
CA LEU A 11 10.67 9.43 9.90
C LEU A 11 9.57 9.61 10.95
N GLN A 12 9.80 10.37 12.02
CA GLN A 12 8.79 10.60 13.06
C GLN A 12 7.49 11.19 12.50
N PRO A 13 7.51 12.27 11.70
CA PRO A 13 6.29 12.83 11.13
C PRO A 13 5.51 11.86 10.22
N LEU A 14 6.20 10.89 9.61
CA LEU A 14 5.56 9.84 8.81
C LEU A 14 4.83 8.84 9.71
N SER A 15 5.47 8.45 10.81
CA SER A 15 4.93 7.51 11.79
C SER A 15 3.74 8.11 12.55
N ASP A 16 3.82 9.38 12.92
CA ASP A 16 2.73 10.12 13.57
C ASP A 16 1.48 10.17 12.68
N ARG A 17 1.65 10.55 11.42
CA ARG A 17 0.56 10.61 10.44
C ARG A 17 -0.11 9.25 10.23
N LEU A 18 0.69 8.18 10.14
CA LEU A 18 0.18 6.82 10.03
C LEU A 18 -0.62 6.43 11.27
N THR A 19 -0.11 6.75 12.47
CA THR A 19 -0.77 6.48 13.76
C THR A 19 -2.11 7.20 13.86
N ASP A 20 -2.15 8.48 13.50
CA ASP A 20 -3.38 9.28 13.47
C ASP A 20 -4.43 8.67 12.52
N ASN A 21 -3.99 8.24 11.33
CA ASN A 21 -4.88 7.62 10.37
C ASN A 21 -5.38 6.25 10.84
N ILE A 22 -4.54 5.44 11.51
CA ILE A 22 -4.96 4.19 12.13
C ILE A 22 -6.02 4.46 13.22
N ALA A 23 -5.84 5.49 14.05
CA ALA A 23 -6.84 5.90 15.05
C ALA A 23 -8.17 6.30 14.38
N ARG A 24 -8.13 7.02 13.25
CA ARG A 24 -9.33 7.35 12.46
C ARG A 24 -10.02 6.10 11.90
N VAL A 25 -9.26 5.12 11.40
CA VAL A 25 -9.80 3.83 10.93
C VAL A 25 -10.48 3.09 12.08
N HIS A 26 -9.88 3.01 13.26
CA HIS A 26 -10.52 2.41 14.44
C HIS A 26 -11.83 3.11 14.83
N ASN A 27 -11.87 4.43 14.74
CA ASN A 27 -13.10 5.20 14.99
C ASN A 27 -14.19 4.86 13.97
N LEU A 28 -13.85 4.76 12.67
CA LEU A 28 -14.79 4.37 11.63
C LEU A 28 -15.32 2.95 11.83
N VAL A 29 -14.45 1.99 12.17
CA VAL A 29 -14.86 0.62 12.49
C VAL A 29 -15.79 0.59 13.71
N SER A 30 -15.50 1.38 14.74
CA SER A 30 -16.34 1.48 15.94
C SER A 30 -17.72 2.08 15.62
N ILE A 31 -17.78 3.10 14.75
CA ILE A 31 -19.04 3.67 14.27
C ILE A 31 -19.82 2.63 13.46
N TYR A 32 -19.16 1.92 12.55
CA TYR A 32 -19.76 0.83 11.78
C TYR A 32 -20.37 -0.24 12.70
N GLN A 33 -19.64 -0.71 13.72
CA GLN A 33 -20.12 -1.70 14.67
C GLN A 33 -21.37 -1.22 15.42
N LYS A 34 -21.41 0.05 15.82
CA LYS A 34 -22.59 0.67 16.48
C LYS A 34 -23.79 0.78 15.54
N LEU A 35 -23.57 1.14 14.28
CA LEU A 35 -24.63 1.29 13.27
C LEU A 35 -25.13 -0.05 12.71
N ALA A 36 -24.27 -1.06 12.65
CA ALA A 36 -24.59 -2.36 12.09
C ALA A 36 -25.63 -3.12 12.95
N GLY A 37 -25.58 -3.00 14.28
CA GLY A 37 -26.45 -3.74 15.19
C GLY A 37 -26.16 -5.26 15.22
N SER A 38 -26.92 -6.01 16.01
CA SER A 38 -26.67 -7.44 16.30
C SER A 38 -27.40 -8.44 15.39
N GLY A 39 -28.26 -7.98 14.48
CA GLY A 39 -29.05 -8.86 13.61
C GLY A 39 -28.25 -9.41 12.42
N ALA A 40 -28.56 -10.64 11.99
CA ALA A 40 -28.09 -11.19 10.72
C ALA A 40 -28.93 -10.64 9.55
N GLY A 41 -28.29 -10.18 8.48
CA GLY A 41 -28.96 -9.62 7.31
C GLY A 41 -28.11 -8.59 6.56
N ARG A 42 -28.56 -8.23 5.35
CA ARG A 42 -27.88 -7.22 4.53
C ARG A 42 -27.95 -5.86 5.22
N ARG A 43 -26.78 -5.25 5.45
CA ARG A 43 -26.69 -3.89 6.01
C ARG A 43 -27.15 -2.87 4.97
N SER A 44 -27.66 -1.73 5.44
CA SER A 44 -27.97 -0.62 4.55
C SER A 44 -26.69 -0.12 3.87
N VAL A 45 -26.87 0.49 2.70
CA VAL A 45 -25.75 0.99 1.89
C VAL A 45 -24.92 1.99 2.70
N GLY A 46 -25.57 2.96 3.35
CA GLY A 46 -24.87 3.96 4.17
C GLY A 46 -24.03 3.37 5.31
N VAL A 47 -24.48 2.27 5.94
CA VAL A 47 -23.67 1.59 6.98
C VAL A 47 -22.47 0.89 6.35
N THR A 48 -22.67 0.24 5.21
CA THR A 48 -21.58 -0.45 4.48
C THR A 48 -20.55 0.55 3.93
N ASP A 49 -20.98 1.76 3.56
CA ASP A 49 -20.10 2.82 3.06
C ASP A 49 -19.12 3.32 4.13
N VAL A 50 -19.50 3.28 5.42
CA VAL A 50 -18.58 3.59 6.54
C VAL A 50 -17.44 2.57 6.60
N LEU A 51 -17.75 1.28 6.48
CA LEU A 51 -16.74 0.23 6.47
C LEU A 51 -15.85 0.34 5.23
N ARG A 52 -16.44 0.60 4.05
CA ARG A 52 -15.68 0.81 2.82
C ARG A 52 -14.72 2.00 2.95
N SER A 53 -15.18 3.10 3.55
CA SER A 53 -14.35 4.28 3.81
C SER A 53 -13.19 3.98 4.75
N ALA A 54 -13.39 3.12 5.77
CA ALA A 54 -12.34 2.68 6.67
C ALA A 54 -11.24 1.89 5.92
N VAL A 55 -11.63 0.98 5.04
CA VAL A 55 -10.69 0.19 4.21
C VAL A 55 -9.90 1.09 3.25
N VAL A 56 -10.59 1.98 2.54
CA VAL A 56 -9.96 2.93 1.61
C VAL A 56 -8.97 3.84 2.33
N LEU A 57 -9.34 4.38 3.49
CA LEU A 57 -8.45 5.21 4.30
C LEU A 57 -7.22 4.43 4.78
N LEU A 58 -7.41 3.19 5.25
CA LEU A 58 -6.30 2.35 5.70
C LEU A 58 -5.33 2.07 4.56
N HIS A 59 -5.85 1.70 3.39
CA HIS A 59 -5.05 1.42 2.20
C HIS A 59 -4.27 2.66 1.73
N ALA A 60 -4.95 3.80 1.58
CA ALA A 60 -4.31 5.06 1.20
C ALA A 60 -3.23 5.50 2.21
N SER A 61 -3.45 5.27 3.50
CA SER A 61 -2.49 5.60 4.56
C SER A 61 -1.23 4.73 4.49
N LEU A 62 -1.41 3.42 4.21
CA LEU A 62 -0.27 2.52 4.01
C LEU A 62 0.52 2.91 2.76
N GLU A 63 -0.15 3.19 1.64
CA GLU A 63 0.53 3.59 0.41
C GLU A 63 1.29 4.91 0.57
N ASP A 64 0.69 5.91 1.20
CA ASP A 64 1.34 7.19 1.47
C ASP A 64 2.58 7.01 2.35
N PHE A 65 2.48 6.19 3.40
CA PHE A 65 3.61 5.87 4.27
C PHE A 65 4.76 5.18 3.50
N LEU A 66 4.44 4.14 2.71
CA LEU A 66 5.43 3.42 1.90
C LEU A 66 6.08 4.33 0.86
N ARG A 67 5.30 5.22 0.22
CA ARG A 67 5.79 6.19 -0.75
C ARG A 67 6.72 7.21 -0.09
N SER A 68 6.35 7.73 1.08
CA SER A 68 7.20 8.63 1.86
C SER A 68 8.50 7.99 2.31
N LEU A 69 8.47 6.74 2.79
CA LEU A 69 9.69 5.98 3.08
C LEU A 69 10.58 5.85 1.84
N ALA A 70 9.98 5.48 0.71
CA ALA A 70 10.72 5.33 -0.54
C ALA A 70 11.35 6.65 -0.99
N ARG A 71 10.68 7.80 -0.83
CA ARG A 71 11.28 9.12 -1.18
C ARG A 71 12.56 9.40 -0.39
N VAL A 72 12.62 9.00 0.88
CA VAL A 72 13.79 9.21 1.75
C VAL A 72 14.93 8.27 1.38
N TYR A 73 14.63 6.99 1.16
CA TYR A 73 15.65 5.94 1.06
C TYR A 73 16.06 5.60 -0.36
N LEU A 74 15.14 5.65 -1.32
CA LEU A 74 15.38 5.17 -2.68
C LEU A 74 16.42 6.00 -3.47
N PRO A 75 16.58 7.32 -3.28
CA PRO A 75 17.65 8.08 -3.94
C PRO A 75 19.06 7.60 -3.60
N ASN A 76 19.23 6.97 -2.43
CA ASN A 76 20.50 6.44 -1.94
C ASN A 76 20.58 4.90 -2.04
N ALA A 77 19.67 4.27 -2.78
CA ALA A 77 19.64 2.83 -2.93
C ALA A 77 20.83 2.31 -3.75
N ALA A 78 21.04 0.99 -3.70
CA ALA A 78 22.09 0.34 -4.48
C ALA A 78 21.92 0.60 -5.99
N PRO A 79 23.01 0.67 -6.79
CA PRO A 79 22.94 1.04 -8.21
C PRO A 79 21.94 0.22 -9.03
N HIS A 80 21.88 -1.09 -8.82
CA HIS A 80 20.94 -1.98 -9.52
C HIS A 80 19.46 -1.68 -9.24
N VAL A 81 19.14 -1.04 -8.11
CA VAL A 81 17.79 -0.56 -7.79
C VAL A 81 17.50 0.73 -8.55
N ILE A 82 18.46 1.66 -8.58
CA ILE A 82 18.35 2.91 -9.33
C ILE A 82 18.19 2.65 -10.83
N ASP A 83 18.88 1.65 -11.38
CA ASP A 83 18.77 1.23 -12.79
C ASP A 83 17.33 0.86 -13.20
N SER A 84 16.48 0.48 -12.24
CA SER A 84 15.08 0.15 -12.49
C SER A 84 14.16 1.37 -12.56
N ILE A 85 14.66 2.56 -12.20
CA ILE A 85 13.92 3.82 -12.14
C ILE A 85 14.16 4.61 -13.43
N PRO A 86 13.11 4.98 -14.17
CA PRO A 86 13.27 5.79 -15.37
C PRO A 86 13.73 7.21 -15.03
N LEU A 87 14.57 7.79 -15.88
CA LEU A 87 14.84 9.23 -15.86
C LEU A 87 13.51 9.99 -15.97
N LYS A 88 13.32 11.02 -15.14
CA LYS A 88 12.15 11.90 -15.20
C LYS A 88 11.91 12.37 -16.64
N ARG A 89 10.63 12.34 -17.08
CA ARG A 89 10.20 12.68 -18.45
C ARG A 89 10.75 11.79 -19.58
N SER A 90 11.37 10.65 -19.26
CA SER A 90 11.59 9.62 -20.29
C SER A 90 10.24 9.21 -20.89
N ARG A 91 10.15 9.18 -22.23
CA ARG A 91 8.92 8.83 -22.99
C ARG A 91 8.55 7.34 -22.87
N GLY A 92 9.26 6.58 -22.03
CA GLY A 92 9.13 5.14 -21.88
C GLY A 92 7.97 4.69 -20.98
N SER A 93 7.86 3.38 -20.86
CA SER A 93 6.73 2.63 -20.24
C SER A 93 6.62 2.73 -18.71
N GLY A 94 7.32 3.69 -18.08
CA GLY A 94 7.47 3.78 -16.63
C GLY A 94 8.48 2.78 -16.03
N ARG A 95 9.24 2.08 -16.88
CA ARG A 95 10.31 1.15 -16.47
C ARG A 95 11.69 1.78 -16.70
N GLY A 96 12.68 1.36 -15.93
CA GLY A 96 14.09 1.70 -16.18
C GLY A 96 14.51 1.30 -17.60
N GLU A 97 14.96 2.29 -18.37
CA GLU A 97 15.35 2.15 -19.78
C GLU A 97 16.62 2.96 -20.02
N LYS A 98 17.44 2.54 -20.98
CA LYS A 98 18.63 3.29 -21.39
C LYS A 98 18.20 4.63 -21.97
N PHE A 99 18.82 5.72 -21.52
CA PHE A 99 18.60 7.06 -22.06
C PHE A 99 19.86 7.58 -22.76
N LEU A 100 19.67 8.51 -23.68
CA LEU A 100 20.77 9.21 -24.36
C LEU A 100 21.15 10.44 -23.55
N LEU A 101 22.43 10.85 -23.59
CA LEU A 101 22.90 12.04 -22.86
C LEU A 101 22.13 13.32 -23.22
N GLY A 102 21.62 13.43 -24.45
CA GLY A 102 20.76 14.55 -24.85
C GLY A 102 19.48 14.68 -24.03
N HIS A 103 19.02 13.61 -23.37
CA HIS A 103 17.85 13.67 -22.48
C HIS A 103 18.15 14.43 -21.18
N LEU A 104 19.43 14.62 -20.82
CA LEU A 104 19.83 15.39 -19.64
C LEU A 104 19.79 16.91 -19.88
N ASP A 105 19.51 17.37 -21.10
CA ASP A 105 19.45 18.80 -21.42
C ASP A 105 18.39 19.54 -20.58
N GLU A 106 17.26 18.87 -20.28
CA GLU A 106 16.19 19.38 -19.42
C GLU A 106 16.58 19.48 -17.93
N HIS A 107 17.71 18.89 -17.56
CA HIS A 107 18.24 18.82 -16.19
C HIS A 107 19.50 19.66 -15.99
N ARG A 108 19.84 20.53 -16.95
CA ARG A 108 21.02 21.41 -16.84
C ARG A 108 20.99 22.25 -15.56
N GLY A 109 22.18 22.41 -14.97
CA GLY A 109 22.38 23.19 -13.75
C GLY A 109 22.06 22.44 -12.46
N LYS A 110 21.53 21.20 -12.55
CA LYS A 110 21.30 20.33 -11.41
C LYS A 110 22.49 19.41 -11.17
N SER A 111 22.69 19.06 -9.91
CA SER A 111 23.58 17.97 -9.50
C SER A 111 23.01 16.62 -9.91
N VAL A 112 23.86 15.60 -9.99
CA VAL A 112 23.43 14.21 -10.25
C VAL A 112 22.44 13.75 -9.18
N ASP A 113 22.68 14.10 -7.91
CA ASP A 113 21.82 13.73 -6.78
C ASP A 113 20.42 14.32 -6.91
N GLU A 114 20.30 15.59 -7.33
CA GLU A 114 19.00 16.23 -7.58
C GLU A 114 18.25 15.54 -8.73
N VAL A 115 18.95 15.14 -9.79
CA VAL A 115 18.33 14.42 -10.92
C VAL A 115 17.83 13.04 -10.50
N ILE A 116 18.59 12.33 -9.67
CA ILE A 116 18.19 11.04 -9.11
C ILE A 116 16.96 11.23 -8.22
N ALA A 117 16.99 12.17 -7.28
CA ALA A 117 15.88 12.44 -6.36
C ALA A 117 14.59 12.81 -7.12
N GLU A 118 14.69 13.67 -8.13
CA GLU A 118 13.52 14.03 -8.95
C GLU A 118 12.97 12.85 -9.78
N SER A 119 13.84 11.96 -10.25
CA SER A 119 13.42 10.78 -11.02
C SER A 119 12.75 9.74 -10.12
N VAL A 120 13.29 9.54 -8.92
CA VAL A 120 12.66 8.75 -7.86
C VAL A 120 11.27 9.29 -7.52
N ASP A 121 11.15 10.59 -7.26
CA ASP A 121 9.86 11.21 -6.91
C ASP A 121 8.82 11.02 -8.04
N ALA A 122 9.21 11.30 -9.28
CA ALA A 122 8.35 11.09 -10.44
C ALA A 122 7.93 9.63 -10.66
N TYR A 123 8.80 8.67 -10.32
CA TYR A 123 8.50 7.24 -10.37
C TYR A 123 7.51 6.85 -9.26
N LEU A 124 7.69 7.38 -8.05
CA LEU A 124 6.86 7.08 -6.88
C LEU A 124 5.44 7.65 -6.98
N GLU A 125 5.25 8.78 -7.67
CA GLU A 125 3.91 9.33 -7.98
C GLU A 125 3.03 8.39 -8.82
N ARG A 126 3.65 7.48 -9.58
CA ARG A 126 2.94 6.50 -10.43
C ARG A 126 2.95 5.09 -9.84
N SER A 127 3.62 4.91 -8.70
CA SER A 127 3.75 3.61 -8.03
C SER A 127 2.55 3.33 -7.14
N ASN A 128 2.03 2.11 -7.23
CA ASN A 128 0.98 1.57 -6.37
C ASN A 128 1.50 0.35 -5.60
N TYR A 129 0.88 0.07 -4.45
CA TYR A 129 1.26 -1.02 -3.57
C TYR A 129 0.00 -1.80 -3.17
N ASN A 130 -0.51 -2.58 -4.12
CA ASN A 130 -1.82 -3.23 -4.04
C ASN A 130 -1.78 -4.61 -3.37
N ASN A 131 -0.61 -5.24 -3.28
CA ASN A 131 -0.46 -6.59 -2.74
C ASN A 131 0.84 -6.71 -1.93
N SER A 132 0.91 -7.78 -1.13
CA SER A 132 2.07 -8.02 -0.27
C SER A 132 3.37 -8.24 -1.05
N THR A 133 3.30 -8.74 -2.28
CA THR A 133 4.48 -8.97 -3.12
C THR A 133 5.15 -7.65 -3.54
N GLU A 134 4.34 -6.65 -3.90
CA GLU A 134 4.80 -5.29 -4.22
C GLU A 134 5.40 -4.60 -2.98
N ILE A 135 4.74 -4.71 -1.83
CA ILE A 135 5.23 -4.17 -0.55
C ILE A 135 6.57 -4.81 -0.19
N ALA A 136 6.67 -6.14 -0.23
CA ALA A 136 7.89 -6.87 0.07
C ALA A 136 9.03 -6.50 -0.88
N ARG A 137 8.72 -6.30 -2.17
CA ARG A 137 9.71 -5.85 -3.16
C ARG A 137 10.20 -4.45 -2.86
N LEU A 138 9.30 -3.52 -2.52
CA LEU A 138 9.69 -2.17 -2.11
C LEU A 138 10.63 -2.24 -0.90
N LEU A 139 10.24 -2.93 0.16
CA LEU A 139 11.06 -3.04 1.39
C LEU A 139 12.46 -3.56 1.10
N ARG A 140 12.59 -4.60 0.27
CA ARG A 140 13.91 -5.11 -0.17
C ARG A 140 14.72 -4.07 -0.92
N ASN A 141 14.09 -3.30 -1.81
CA ASN A 141 14.74 -2.21 -2.54
C ASN A 141 15.23 -1.09 -1.60
N LEU A 142 14.54 -0.90 -0.47
CA LEU A 142 14.97 0.02 0.60
C LEU A 142 16.01 -0.59 1.55
N GLY A 143 16.42 -1.85 1.33
CA GLY A 143 17.38 -2.56 2.18
C GLY A 143 16.77 -3.14 3.46
N VAL A 144 15.44 -3.21 3.57
CA VAL A 144 14.72 -3.79 4.71
C VAL A 144 14.34 -5.24 4.40
N ASP A 145 14.64 -6.16 5.31
CA ASP A 145 14.21 -7.55 5.21
C ASP A 145 12.71 -7.67 5.48
N PRO A 146 11.88 -8.13 4.52
CA PRO A 146 10.44 -8.26 4.73
C PRO A 146 10.04 -9.51 5.52
N LYS A 147 10.96 -10.45 5.81
CA LYS A 147 10.65 -11.69 6.54
C LYS A 147 9.83 -11.50 7.84
N PRO A 148 10.12 -10.50 8.70
CA PRO A 148 9.34 -10.29 9.91
C PRO A 148 7.86 -9.98 9.65
N LEU A 149 7.52 -9.52 8.43
CA LEU A 149 6.17 -9.14 8.03
C LEU A 149 5.43 -10.24 7.25
N GLU A 150 6.07 -11.36 6.92
CA GLU A 150 5.46 -12.44 6.13
C GLU A 150 4.16 -12.98 6.75
N HIS A 151 4.09 -13.03 8.08
CA HIS A 151 2.86 -13.43 8.77
C HIS A 151 1.71 -12.45 8.48
N SER A 152 1.99 -11.14 8.50
CA SER A 152 1.01 -10.10 8.23
C SER A 152 0.58 -10.08 6.75
N PHE A 153 1.51 -10.35 5.83
CA PHE A 153 1.23 -10.44 4.39
C PHE A 153 0.16 -11.47 4.05
N ARG A 154 0.15 -12.61 4.75
CA ARG A 154 -0.90 -13.63 4.58
C ARG A 154 -2.29 -13.11 4.90
N HIS A 155 -2.42 -12.11 5.76
CA HIS A 155 -3.72 -11.54 6.13
C HIS A 155 -4.16 -10.43 5.18
N LEU A 156 -3.21 -9.80 4.47
CA LEU A 156 -3.47 -8.72 3.52
C LEU A 156 -3.94 -9.23 2.15
N ASP A 157 -3.36 -10.33 1.68
CA ASP A 157 -3.69 -10.88 0.34
C ASP A 157 -4.89 -11.83 0.36
N LYS A 158 -5.43 -12.16 1.54
CA LYS A 158 -6.61 -13.02 1.68
C LYS A 158 -7.87 -12.29 1.23
N ASN A 159 -8.30 -12.57 0.01
CA ASN A 159 -9.70 -12.42 -0.43
C ASN A 159 -10.52 -13.67 -0.03
N ASP A 160 -10.33 -14.18 1.19
CA ASP A 160 -10.97 -15.42 1.60
C ASP A 160 -12.44 -15.16 1.90
N ALA A 161 -13.26 -15.34 0.86
CA ALA A 161 -14.62 -15.86 0.95
C ALA A 161 -14.66 -17.30 1.51
N GLU A 162 -13.73 -17.65 2.41
CA GLU A 162 -13.56 -18.98 2.98
C GLU A 162 -13.45 -18.88 4.50
N ALA A 163 -14.57 -18.48 5.11
CA ALA A 163 -14.93 -18.78 6.49
C ALA A 163 -16.45 -18.71 6.66
N ALA A 164 -17.20 -19.39 5.78
CA ALA A 164 -18.42 -20.01 6.27
C ALA A 164 -17.95 -21.27 7.00
N PRO A 165 -18.11 -21.39 8.33
CA PRO A 165 -17.93 -22.68 8.97
C PRO A 165 -18.88 -23.66 8.29
N ASP A 166 -18.33 -24.80 7.90
CA ASP A 166 -19.04 -25.95 7.39
C ASP A 166 -20.23 -26.25 8.31
N CYS A 167 -21.42 -25.83 7.89
CA CYS A 167 -22.66 -26.04 8.63
C CYS A 167 -23.22 -27.42 8.25
N SER A 168 -22.38 -28.45 8.33
CA SER A 168 -22.77 -29.86 8.15
C SER A 168 -23.41 -30.46 9.41
N SER A 169 -23.66 -29.65 10.46
CA SER A 169 -24.31 -30.12 11.70
C SER A 169 -25.67 -29.47 12.01
N CYS A 170 -26.22 -28.62 11.14
CA CYS A 170 -27.59 -28.14 11.29
C CYS A 170 -28.52 -29.01 10.45
N GLY A 171 -29.15 -29.99 11.11
CA GLY A 171 -30.18 -30.85 10.54
C GLY A 171 -31.43 -30.08 10.11
N LEU A 172 -31.37 -29.42 8.95
CA LEU A 172 -32.52 -28.87 8.26
C LEU A 172 -32.61 -29.51 6.88
N HIS A 173 -33.47 -30.52 6.80
CA HIS A 173 -34.01 -31.05 5.56
C HIS A 173 -34.70 -29.91 4.81
N ILE A 174 -34.09 -29.39 3.75
CA ILE A 174 -34.79 -28.55 2.77
C ILE A 174 -35.09 -29.46 1.57
N SER A 175 -36.35 -29.84 1.44
CA SER A 175 -36.89 -30.52 0.27
C SER A 175 -36.80 -29.59 -0.95
N ASN A 176 -36.10 -30.04 -2.00
CA ASN A 176 -36.11 -29.39 -3.31
C ASN A 176 -37.50 -29.54 -3.95
N GLY A 177 -38.32 -28.49 -3.90
CA GLY A 177 -39.51 -28.33 -4.73
C GLY A 177 -39.23 -27.36 -5.89
N PRO A 178 -39.78 -27.58 -7.10
CA PRO A 178 -39.55 -26.71 -8.25
C PRO A 178 -40.31 -25.38 -8.11
N TRP A 179 -39.69 -24.30 -8.58
CA TRP A 179 -40.28 -22.95 -8.61
C TRP A 179 -41.44 -22.87 -9.62
N PRO A 180 -42.56 -22.19 -9.29
CA PRO A 180 -43.67 -21.96 -10.20
C PRO A 180 -43.38 -20.82 -11.20
N PRO A 181 -44.14 -20.72 -12.31
CA PRO A 181 -43.82 -19.92 -13.49
C PRO A 181 -43.88 -18.40 -13.30
#